data_AF-A0A820QAX9-F1
#
_entry.id   AF-A0A820QAX9-F1
#
_cell.length_a   1.000
_cell.length_b   1.000
_cell.length_c   1.000
_cell.angle_alpha   90.00
_cell.angle_beta   90.00
_cell.angle_gamma   90.00
#
_symmetry.space_group_name_H-M   'P 1'
#
loop_
_entity.id
_entity.type
_entity.pdbx_description
1 polymer ?
#
loop_
_entity_poly.entity_id
_entity_poly.type
_entity_poly.pdbx_seq_one_letter_code
_entity_poly.pdbx_strand_id
1 'polypeptide(L)'
;MNSTDNESISAILNCSLAGRVYAPTYNFFKLLNATYLRLLIGPGILLNSLCLFILSRPRLSNKSTTILFLRVLAFFDILSITLKYIRAEINYQSVDKGHEIFLLTPSVCKALYVLMNACISIAMWTIVLMS
;
A
#
# COMPACT_ATOMS: atom_id res chain seq x y z
N MET A 1 -9.57 29.95 -30.11
CA MET A 1 -8.79 29.08 -29.20
C MET A 1 -9.84 28.29 -28.43
N ASN A 2 -10.07 27.05 -28.85
CA ASN A 2 -11.29 26.30 -28.52
C ASN A 2 -11.22 25.72 -27.10
N SER A 3 -12.29 25.91 -26.33
CA SER A 3 -12.46 25.40 -24.96
C SER A 3 -12.42 23.88 -24.84
N THR A 4 -12.49 23.14 -25.96
CA THR A 4 -12.49 21.68 -26.02
C THR A 4 -11.12 21.03 -25.81
N ASP A 5 -10.02 21.77 -25.97
CA ASP A 5 -8.66 21.20 -25.82
C ASP A 5 -8.13 21.23 -24.37
N ASN A 6 -8.78 21.99 -23.48
CA ASN A 6 -8.41 22.09 -22.06
C ASN A 6 -9.10 21.04 -21.17
N GLU A 7 -10.25 20.51 -21.57
CA GLU A 7 -10.94 19.44 -20.83
C GLU A 7 -10.25 18.08 -21.00
N SER A 8 -9.62 17.84 -22.16
CA SER A 8 -8.92 16.58 -22.42
C SER A 8 -7.59 16.46 -21.66
N ILE A 9 -6.86 17.56 -21.44
CA ILE A 9 -5.60 17.57 -20.66
C ILE A 9 -5.88 17.43 -19.16
N SER A 10 -6.93 18.07 -18.65
CA SER A 10 -7.33 17.93 -17.24
C SER A 10 -7.83 16.52 -16.91
N ALA A 11 -8.46 15.82 -17.85
CA ALA A 11 -8.85 14.41 -17.71
C ALA A 11 -7.66 13.43 -17.74
N ILE A 12 -6.56 13.76 -18.42
CA ILE A 12 -5.34 12.93 -18.47
C ILE A 12 -4.50 13.09 -17.18
N LEU A 13 -4.47 14.30 -16.60
CA LEU A 13 -3.75 14.60 -15.36
C LEU A 13 -4.49 14.20 -14.08
N ASN A 14 -5.83 14.19 -14.10
CA ASN A 14 -6.65 13.70 -12.99
C ASN A 14 -6.74 12.18 -13.04
N CYS A 15 -5.66 11.52 -12.62
CA CYS A 15 -5.65 10.14 -12.16
C CYS A 15 -6.63 9.23 -12.94
N SER A 16 -6.39 8.98 -14.23
CA SER A 16 -7.24 8.13 -15.10
C SER A 16 -7.56 6.73 -14.50
N LEU A 17 -6.77 6.30 -13.50
CA LEU A 17 -7.08 5.13 -12.67
C LEU A 17 -8.31 5.32 -11.77
N ALA A 18 -8.48 6.51 -11.19
CA ALA A 18 -9.60 6.87 -10.34
C ALA A 18 -10.92 6.74 -11.12
N GLY A 19 -11.00 7.30 -12.34
CA GLY A 19 -12.20 7.16 -13.19
C GLY A 19 -12.59 5.72 -13.54
N ARG A 20 -11.62 4.81 -13.69
CA ARG A 20 -11.90 3.37 -13.94
C ARG A 20 -12.31 2.60 -12.68
N VAL A 21 -11.94 3.07 -11.50
CA VAL A 21 -12.27 2.46 -10.19
C VAL A 21 -13.68 2.87 -9.73
N TYR A 22 -14.30 3.88 -10.32
CA TYR A 22 -15.62 4.42 -9.91
C TYR A 22 -16.80 3.99 -10.79
N ALA A 23 -16.69 2.89 -11.55
CA ALA A 23 -17.86 2.28 -12.17
C ALA A 23 -18.77 1.64 -11.09
N PRO A 24 -20.12 1.63 -11.24
CA PRO A 24 -21.03 1.09 -10.21
C PRO A 24 -20.81 -0.42 -9.93
N THR A 25 -20.31 -1.19 -10.91
CA THR A 25 -19.87 -2.58 -10.73
C THR A 25 -18.65 -2.73 -9.83
N TYR A 26 -17.88 -1.66 -9.61
CA TYR A 26 -16.68 -1.63 -8.78
C TYR A 26 -16.99 -1.42 -7.29
N ASN A 27 -18.19 -1.00 -6.91
CA ASN A 27 -18.55 -0.78 -5.50
C ASN A 27 -18.51 -2.07 -4.68
N PHE A 28 -19.01 -3.19 -5.24
CA PHE A 28 -18.93 -4.50 -4.60
C PHE A 28 -17.47 -4.96 -4.43
N PHE A 29 -16.66 -4.87 -5.50
CA PHE A 29 -15.24 -5.22 -5.44
C PHE A 29 -14.45 -4.33 -4.49
N LYS A 30 -14.82 -3.05 -4.38
CA LYS A 30 -14.19 -2.09 -3.47
C LYS A 30 -14.51 -2.41 -2.02
N LEU A 31 -15.76 -2.73 -1.70
CA LEU A 31 -16.17 -3.17 -0.36
C LEU A 31 -15.49 -4.49 0.01
N LEU A 32 -15.49 -5.46 -0.91
CA LEU A 32 -14.81 -6.74 -0.73
C LEU A 32 -13.32 -6.54 -0.47
N ASN A 33 -12.64 -5.70 -1.26
CA ASN A 33 -11.22 -5.40 -1.11
C ASN A 33 -10.91 -4.67 0.22
N ALA A 34 -11.76 -3.73 0.64
CA ALA A 34 -11.61 -3.05 1.92
C ALA A 34 -11.79 -4.00 3.12
N THR A 35 -12.82 -4.85 3.07
CA THR A 35 -13.07 -5.88 4.09
C THR A 35 -11.94 -6.91 4.13
N TYR A 36 -11.48 -7.38 2.96
CA TYR A 36 -10.32 -8.26 2.84
C TYR A 36 -9.07 -7.63 3.44
N LEU A 37 -8.79 -6.36 3.15
CA LEU A 37 -7.64 -5.67 3.73
C LEU A 37 -7.72 -5.55 5.26
N ARG A 38 -8.90 -5.22 5.79
CA ARG A 38 -9.14 -5.15 7.24
C ARG A 38 -9.00 -6.51 7.93
N LEU A 39 -9.33 -7.60 7.25
CA LEU A 39 -9.10 -8.95 7.74
C LEU A 39 -7.62 -9.33 7.74
N LEU A 40 -6.86 -8.89 6.73
CA LEU A 40 -5.44 -9.23 6.59
C LEU A 40 -4.50 -8.37 7.41
N ILE A 41 -4.88 -7.13 7.74
CA ILE A 41 -3.99 -6.21 8.46
C ILE A 41 -3.64 -6.73 9.85
N GLY A 42 -4.62 -7.23 10.61
CA GLY A 42 -4.44 -7.72 11.97
C GLY A 42 -3.45 -8.88 12.01
N PRO A 43 -3.74 -10.00 11.32
CA PRO A 43 -2.84 -11.15 11.25
C PRO A 43 -1.49 -10.79 10.62
N GLY A 44 -1.48 -10.02 9.53
CA GLY A 44 -0.26 -9.69 8.80
C GLY A 44 0.72 -8.83 9.60
N ILE A 45 0.23 -7.80 10.29
CA ILE A 45 1.08 -6.98 11.18
C ILE A 45 1.49 -7.78 12.41
N LEU A 46 0.57 -8.54 13.02
CA LEU A 46 0.86 -9.32 14.22
C LEU A 46 1.95 -10.36 13.97
N LEU A 47 1.83 -11.16 12.90
CA LEU A 47 2.79 -12.21 12.56
C LEU A 47 4.16 -11.62 12.22
N ASN A 48 4.22 -10.56 11.41
CA ASN A 48 5.50 -9.93 11.07
C ASN A 48 6.15 -9.21 12.26
N SER A 49 5.36 -8.60 13.15
CA SER A 49 5.89 -7.97 14.37
C SER A 49 6.45 -9.01 15.34
N LEU A 50 5.76 -10.15 15.50
CA LEU A 50 6.25 -11.28 16.29
C LEU A 50 7.54 -11.86 15.67
N CYS A 51 7.58 -12.04 14.35
CA CYS A 51 8.76 -12.48 13.63
C CYS A 51 9.95 -11.54 13.90
N LEU A 52 9.74 -10.24 13.72
CA LEU A 52 10.77 -9.22 13.92
C LEU A 52 11.24 -9.18 15.39
N PHE A 53 10.33 -9.32 16.36
CA PHE A 53 10.66 -9.38 17.78
C PHE A 53 11.50 -10.61 18.15
N ILE A 54 11.13 -11.79 17.66
CA ILE A 54 11.85 -13.04 17.94
C ILE A 54 13.23 -13.01 17.30
N LEU A 55 13.33 -12.59 16.03
CA LEU A 55 14.59 -12.58 15.28
C LEU A 55 15.54 -11.45 15.70
N SER A 56 15.03 -10.37 16.31
CA SER A 56 15.86 -9.29 16.85
C SER A 56 16.51 -9.63 18.18
N ARG A 57 16.22 -10.80 18.79
CA ARG A 57 16.90 -11.24 20.01
C ARG A 57 18.41 -11.41 19.74
N PRO A 58 19.29 -10.92 20.63
CA PRO A 58 20.74 -10.92 20.41
C PRO A 58 21.33 -12.32 20.20
N ARG A 59 20.69 -13.36 20.77
CA ARG A 59 21.08 -14.77 20.58
C ARG A 59 20.90 -15.27 19.13
N LEU A 60 19.99 -14.67 18.37
CA LEU A 60 19.64 -15.08 17.00
C LEU A 60 20.17 -14.09 15.96
N SER A 61 20.14 -12.79 16.28
CA SER A 61 20.40 -11.68 15.34
C SER A 61 21.67 -11.84 14.51
N ASN A 62 22.78 -12.29 15.10
CA ASN A 62 24.09 -12.35 14.42
C ASN A 62 24.51 -13.77 14.05
N LYS A 63 23.59 -14.74 14.14
CA LYS A 63 23.92 -16.16 13.94
C LYS A 63 23.98 -16.55 12.46
N SER A 64 23.22 -15.87 11.60
CA SER A 64 23.17 -16.17 10.16
C SER A 64 22.71 -14.96 9.36
N THR A 65 23.25 -14.80 8.14
CA THR A 65 22.79 -13.84 7.15
C THR A 65 21.32 -14.04 6.78
N THR A 66 20.82 -15.29 6.81
CA THR A 66 19.40 -15.59 6.61
C THR A 66 18.50 -14.92 7.65
N ILE A 67 18.96 -14.81 8.91
CA ILE A 67 18.20 -14.15 9.97
C ILE A 67 18.14 -12.64 9.72
N LEU A 68 19.21 -12.06 9.19
CA LEU A 68 19.22 -10.66 8.76
C LEU A 68 18.19 -10.43 7.64
N PHE A 69 18.19 -11.28 6.60
CA PHE A 69 17.22 -11.18 5.51
C PHE A 69 15.78 -11.35 5.98
N LEU A 70 15.49 -12.29 6.88
CA LEU A 70 14.15 -12.46 7.45
C LEU A 70 13.67 -11.24 8.25
N ARG A 71 14.58 -10.54 8.96
CA ARG A 71 14.23 -9.29 9.65
C ARG A 71 13.92 -8.16 8.68
N VAL A 72 14.71 -8.04 7.62
CA VAL A 72 14.46 -7.08 6.53
C VAL A 72 13.12 -7.37 5.88
N LEU A 73 12.85 -8.64 5.55
CA LEU A 73 11.58 -9.07 4.96
C LEU A 73 10.39 -8.72 5.85
N ALA A 74 10.43 -9.11 7.13
CA ALA A 74 9.35 -8.80 8.08
C ALA A 74 9.11 -7.29 8.24
N PHE A 75 10.17 -6.47 8.20
CA PHE A 75 10.05 -5.02 8.25
C PHE A 75 9.36 -4.44 7.01
N PHE A 76 9.79 -4.85 5.82
CA PHE A 76 9.18 -4.38 4.57
C PHE A 76 7.76 -4.92 4.35
N ASP A 77 7.44 -6.09 4.89
CA ASP A 77 6.07 -6.61 4.91
C ASP A 77 5.16 -5.74 5.81
N ILE A 78 5.60 -5.35 7.01
CA ILE A 78 4.83 -4.43 7.87
C ILE A 78 4.60 -3.09 7.17
N LEU A 79 5.65 -2.52 6.57
CA LEU A 79 5.55 -1.26 5.83
C LEU A 79 4.58 -1.36 4.65
N SER A 80 4.70 -2.41 3.83
CA SER A 80 3.85 -2.58 2.65
C SER A 80 2.37 -2.78 3.03
N ILE A 81 2.09 -3.59 4.06
CA ILE A 81 0.72 -3.80 4.59
C ILE A 81 0.15 -2.48 5.11
N THR A 82 0.94 -1.72 5.89
CA THR A 82 0.52 -0.44 6.46
C THR A 82 0.22 0.60 5.37
N LEU A 83 1.11 0.74 4.39
CA LEU A 83 0.91 1.67 3.27
C LEU A 83 -0.28 1.30 2.39
N LYS A 84 -0.49 -0.01 2.14
CA LYS A 84 -1.64 -0.51 1.40
C LYS A 84 -2.96 -0.21 2.14
N TYR A 85 -2.96 -0.33 3.47
CA TYR A 85 -4.10 0.02 4.30
C TYR A 85 -4.41 1.51 4.32
N ILE A 86 -3.40 2.35 4.57
CA ILE A 86 -3.55 3.82 4.56
C ILE A 86 -4.18 4.26 3.23
N ARG A 87 -3.68 3.73 2.11
CA ARG A 87 -4.23 4.03 0.78
C ARG A 87 -5.68 3.57 0.61
N ALA A 88 -6.01 2.36 1.07
CA ALA A 88 -7.36 1.83 0.97
C ALA A 88 -8.36 2.63 1.82
N GLU A 89 -7.96 3.03 3.02
CA GLU A 89 -8.78 3.82 3.94
C GLU A 89 -9.00 5.25 3.41
N ILE A 90 -7.98 5.89 2.84
CA ILE A 90 -8.12 7.18 2.14
C ILE A 90 -9.12 7.06 0.98
N ASN A 91 -9.00 6.03 0.15
CA ASN A 91 -9.91 5.82 -0.99
C ASN A 91 -11.34 5.46 -0.56
N TYR A 92 -11.52 4.89 0.63
CA TYR A 92 -12.83 4.59 1.21
C TYR A 92 -13.48 5.87 1.74
N GLN A 93 -12.74 6.64 2.57
CA GLN A 93 -13.26 7.85 3.21
C GLN A 93 -13.58 8.99 2.24
N SER A 94 -12.89 9.08 1.09
CA SER A 94 -13.16 10.11 0.08
C SER A 94 -14.51 9.97 -0.60
N VAL A 95 -15.10 8.76 -0.62
CA VAL A 95 -16.36 8.48 -1.31
C VAL A 95 -17.55 8.44 -0.35
N ASP A 96 -17.37 7.87 0.85
CA ASP A 96 -18.48 7.67 1.80
C ASP A 96 -18.92 8.96 2.51
N LYS A 97 -18.06 9.99 2.56
CA LYS A 97 -18.36 11.24 3.29
C LYS A 97 -18.51 12.47 2.40
N GLY A 98 -18.43 12.33 1.07
CA GLY A 98 -18.48 13.46 0.13
C GLY A 98 -17.41 14.53 0.38
N HIS A 99 -16.44 14.25 1.26
CA HIS A 99 -15.32 15.11 1.55
C HIS A 99 -14.19 14.63 0.66
N GLU A 100 -13.86 15.41 -0.36
CA GLU A 100 -12.49 15.40 -0.88
C GLU A 100 -11.59 15.54 0.34
N ILE A 101 -10.85 14.48 0.66
CA ILE A 101 -9.92 14.49 1.79
C ILE A 101 -8.87 15.54 1.42
N PHE A 102 -9.08 16.75 1.91
CA PHE A 102 -8.32 17.99 1.67
C PHE A 102 -6.83 17.86 2.02
N LEU A 103 -6.43 16.70 2.56
CA LEU A 103 -5.09 16.38 3.05
C LEU A 103 -4.21 15.60 2.06
N LEU A 104 -4.75 15.00 0.99
CA LEU A 104 -3.92 14.32 -0.02
C LEU A 104 -3.80 15.14 -1.29
N THR A 105 -2.75 15.95 -1.36
CA THR A 105 -2.30 16.50 -2.63
C THR A 105 -1.92 15.35 -3.59
N PRO A 106 -2.03 15.53 -4.91
CA PRO A 106 -1.64 14.51 -5.90
C PRO A 106 -0.21 13.98 -5.67
N SER A 107 0.67 14.84 -5.17
CA SER A 107 2.05 14.51 -4.78
C SER A 107 2.12 13.47 -3.66
N VAL A 108 1.28 13.58 -2.62
CA VAL A 108 1.24 12.62 -1.51
C VAL A 108 0.73 11.27 -1.98
N CYS A 109 -0.31 11.25 -2.82
CA CYS A 109 -0.83 10.00 -3.40
C CYS A 109 0.24 9.28 -4.24
N LYS A 110 0.96 10.03 -5.09
CA LYS A 110 2.08 9.51 -5.88
C LYS A 110 3.20 8.98 -5.00
N ALA A 111 3.57 9.71 -3.94
CA ALA A 111 4.62 9.30 -3.01
C ALA A 111 4.25 8.00 -2.28
N LEU A 112 3.02 7.88 -1.76
CA LEU A 112 2.53 6.66 -1.12
C LEU A 112 2.52 5.47 -2.08
N TYR A 113 2.14 5.69 -3.34
CA TYR A 113 2.15 4.64 -4.36
C TYR A 113 3.57 4.14 -4.68
N VAL A 114 4.50 5.05 -4.88
CA VAL A 114 5.91 4.73 -5.14
C VAL A 114 6.51 4.00 -3.94
N LEU A 115 6.28 4.49 -2.72
CA LEU A 115 6.81 3.90 -1.50
C LEU A 115 6.26 2.48 -1.27
N MET A 116 4.96 2.28 -1.45
CA MET A 116 4.32 0.97 -1.33
C MET A 116 4.93 -0.04 -2.31
N ASN A 117 5.06 0.32 -3.59
CA ASN A 117 5.65 -0.57 -4.60
C ASN A 117 7.14 -0.81 -4.36
N ALA A 118 7.88 0.18 -3.87
CA ALA A 118 9.28 0.00 -3.48
C ALA A 118 9.42 -1.03 -2.35
N CYS A 119 8.58 -0.94 -1.31
CA CYS A 119 8.57 -1.93 -0.22
C CYS A 119 8.30 -3.35 -0.72
N ILE A 120 7.29 -3.53 -1.60
CA ILE A 120 6.96 -4.83 -2.18
C ILE A 120 8.14 -5.38 -3.01
N SER A 121 8.75 -4.54 -3.84
CA SER A 121 9.91 -4.94 -4.64
C SER A 121 11.10 -5.36 -3.77
N ILE A 122 11.39 -4.62 -2.68
CA ILE A 122 12.48 -4.99 -1.76
C ILE A 122 12.18 -6.33 -1.07
N ALA A 123 10.93 -6.56 -0.65
CA ALA A 123 10.52 -7.84 -0.09
C ALA A 123 10.72 -9.00 -1.09
N MET A 124 10.31 -8.82 -2.35
CA MET A 124 10.52 -9.81 -3.41
C MET A 124 11.99 -10.11 -3.65
N TRP A 125 12.83 -9.07 -3.76
CA TRP A 125 14.28 -9.26 -3.92
C TRP A 125 14.91 -9.95 -2.71
N THR A 126 14.43 -9.67 -1.51
CA THR A 126 14.89 -10.34 -0.29
C THR A 126 14.57 -11.84 -0.33
N ILE A 127 13.38 -12.22 -0.81
CA ILE A 127 13.00 -13.63 -1.00
C ILE A 127 13.91 -14.30 -2.04
N VAL A 128 14.18 -13.64 -3.17
CA VAL A 128 15.09 -14.16 -4.21
C VAL A 128 16.52 -14.34 -3.70
N LEU A 129 17.01 -13.43 -2.85
CA LEU A 129 18.35 -13.56 -2.26
C LEU A 129 18.43 -14.66 -1.19
N MET A 130 17.30 -15.03 -0.60
CA MET A 130 17.21 -16.10 0.38
C MET A 130 17.07 -17.50 -0.24
N SER A 131 16.52 -17.60 -1.46
CA SER A 131 16.36 -18.84 -2.22
C SER A 131 17.64 -19.24 -2.95
#